data_AF-X1F4Z9-F1
#
_entry.id   AF-X1F4Z9-F1
#
_cell.length_a   1.000
_cell.length_b   1.000
_cell.length_c   1.000
_cell.angle_alpha   90.00
_cell.angle_beta   90.00
_cell.angle_gamma   90.00
#
_symmetry.space_group_name_H-M   'P 1'
#
loop_
_entity.id
_entity.type
_entity.pdbx_description
1 polymer ?
#
loop_
_entity_poly.entity_id
_entity_poly.type
_entity_poly.pdbx_seq_one_letter_code
_entity_poly.pdbx_strand_id
1 'polypeptide(L)'
;DHMTLLVIQGAVLAFFAFIGFEDMYNVAEEVREPQRTIPIGLISAMVLATIIYIAVAITAVSVVPWQELAIVPGPITEVVARAAPFIPPILFTAITLFAVANTGLVNFVTASRLLYGMGRQG
;
A
#
# COMPACT_ATOMS: atom_id res chain seq x y z
N ASP A 1 2.25 -10.45 28.00
CA ASP A 1 2.11 -11.58 27.06
C ASP A 1 2.74 -11.29 25.72
N HIS A 2 3.73 -12.11 25.33
CA HIS A 2 4.47 -11.98 24.07
C HIS A 2 3.57 -12.10 22.82
N MET A 3 2.49 -12.90 22.91
CA MET A 3 1.53 -13.05 21.83
C MET A 3 0.82 -11.74 21.49
N THR A 4 0.38 -11.00 22.52
CA THR A 4 -0.27 -9.70 22.35
C THR A 4 0.67 -8.68 21.69
N LEU A 5 1.95 -8.69 22.05
CA LEU A 5 2.95 -7.82 21.43
C LEU A 5 3.12 -8.13 19.93
N LEU A 6 3.20 -9.41 19.56
CA LEU A 6 3.32 -9.82 18.15
C LEU A 6 2.09 -9.42 17.33
N VAL A 7 0.89 -9.61 17.89
CA VAL A 7 -0.37 -9.20 17.23
C VAL A 7 -0.40 -7.69 17.02
N ILE A 8 -0.01 -6.89 18.02
CA ILE A 8 0.01 -5.43 17.91
C ILE A 8 1.05 -4.98 16.86
N GLN A 9 2.25 -5.57 16.85
CA GLN A 9 3.27 -5.24 15.84
C GLN A 9 2.77 -5.53 14.42
N GLY A 10 2.15 -6.69 14.19
CA GLY A 10 1.53 -7.03 12.92
C GLY A 10 0.40 -6.06 12.53
N ALA A 11 -0.43 -5.68 13.50
CA ALA A 11 -1.52 -4.73 13.29
C ALA A 11 -1.03 -3.33 12.88
N VAL A 12 0.07 -2.85 13.47
CA VAL A 12 0.68 -1.56 13.10
C VAL A 12 1.20 -1.58 11.66
N LEU A 13 1.90 -2.66 11.26
CA LEU A 13 2.38 -2.82 9.89
C LEU A 13 1.22 -2.93 8.89
N ALA A 14 0.17 -3.67 9.24
CA ALA A 14 -1.03 -3.77 8.43
C ALA A 14 -1.72 -2.41 8.29
N PHE A 15 -1.89 -1.67 9.39
CA PHE A 15 -2.47 -0.32 9.37
C PHE A 15 -1.67 0.63 8.47
N PHE A 16 -0.34 0.59 8.56
CA PHE A 16 0.54 1.39 7.71
C PHE A 16 0.31 1.11 6.21
N ALA A 17 0.06 -0.15 5.84
CA ALA A 17 -0.22 -0.52 4.46
C ALA A 17 -1.54 0.06 3.92
N PHE A 18 -2.48 0.46 4.79
CA PHE A 18 -3.75 1.08 4.39
C PHE A 18 -3.74 2.61 4.43
N ILE A 19 -2.63 3.25 4.82
CA ILE A 19 -2.52 4.73 4.78
C ILE A 19 -2.78 5.25 3.36
N GLY A 20 -3.59 6.30 3.26
CA GLY A 20 -4.03 6.92 1.99
C GLY A 20 -5.54 6.84 1.77
N PHE A 21 -6.28 6.09 2.58
CA PHE A 21 -7.75 6.09 2.52
C PHE A 21 -8.35 7.46 2.87
N GLU A 22 -7.66 8.23 3.71
CA GLU A 22 -7.98 9.59 4.10
C GLU A 22 -7.91 10.58 2.93
N ASP A 23 -7.10 10.28 1.90
CA ASP A 23 -6.91 11.18 0.77
C ASP A 23 -8.13 11.23 -0.15
N MET A 24 -9.03 10.23 -0.09
CA MET A 24 -10.27 10.24 -0.87
C MET A 24 -11.19 11.41 -0.52
N TYR A 25 -11.09 11.96 0.69
CA TYR A 25 -11.88 13.13 1.07
C TYR A 25 -11.42 14.40 0.32
N ASN A 26 -10.15 14.48 -0.09
CA ASN A 26 -9.62 15.63 -0.82
C ASN A 26 -10.17 15.74 -2.25
N VAL A 27 -10.69 14.64 -2.79
CA VAL A 27 -11.28 14.57 -4.14
C VAL A 27 -12.81 14.54 -4.05
N ALA A 28 -13.38 14.63 -2.85
CA ALA A 28 -14.82 14.52 -2.64
C ALA A 28 -15.63 15.56 -3.44
N GLU A 29 -15.07 16.76 -3.61
CA GLU A 29 -15.67 17.86 -4.37
C GLU A 29 -15.72 17.58 -5.89
N GLU A 30 -14.84 16.71 -6.39
CA GLU A 30 -14.75 16.32 -7.80
C GLU A 30 -15.61 15.06 -8.13
N VAL A 31 -16.20 14.43 -7.11
CA VAL A 31 -16.97 13.18 -7.26
C VAL A 31 -18.47 13.46 -7.49
N ARG A 32 -19.07 12.78 -8.47
CA ARG A 32 -20.52 12.80 -8.68
C ARG A 32 -21.24 12.01 -7.57
N GLU A 33 -22.21 12.63 -6.91
CA GLU A 33 -22.97 12.06 -5.77
C GLU A 33 -22.08 11.55 -4.62
N PRO A 34 -21.28 12.43 -3.98
CA PRO A 34 -20.25 12.03 -3.02
C PRO A 34 -20.81 11.28 -1.80
N GLN A 35 -22.05 11.59 -1.39
CA GLN A 35 -22.74 10.94 -0.26
C GLN A 35 -22.90 9.41 -0.43
N ARG A 36 -22.94 8.92 -1.67
CA ARG A 36 -23.04 7.48 -1.97
C ARG A 36 -21.74 6.92 -2.52
N THR A 37 -21.10 7.66 -3.42
CA THR A 37 -19.93 7.18 -4.15
C THR A 37 -18.70 7.05 -3.25
N ILE A 38 -18.46 7.98 -2.32
CA ILE A 38 -17.27 7.94 -1.46
C ILE A 38 -17.32 6.78 -0.47
N PRO A 39 -18.42 6.56 0.29
CA PRO A 39 -18.48 5.42 1.22
C PRO A 39 -18.32 4.06 0.52
N ILE A 40 -18.98 3.89 -0.63
CA ILE A 40 -18.89 2.64 -1.40
C ILE A 40 -17.48 2.47 -2.00
N GLY A 41 -16.92 3.54 -2.56
CA GLY A 41 -15.56 3.56 -3.10
C GLY A 41 -14.53 3.19 -2.03
N LEU A 42 -14.62 3.80 -0.85
CA LEU A 42 -13.74 3.52 0.29
C LEU A 42 -13.80 2.05 0.71
N ILE A 43 -14.99 1.53 1.00
CA ILE A 43 -15.14 0.15 1.49
C ILE A 43 -14.69 -0.85 0.40
N SER A 44 -15.09 -0.63 -0.85
CA SER A 44 -14.72 -1.53 -1.95
C SER A 44 -13.21 -1.54 -2.21
N ALA A 45 -12.56 -0.38 -2.18
CA ALA A 45 -11.11 -0.26 -2.32
C ALA A 45 -10.37 -0.96 -1.17
N MET A 46 -10.80 -0.75 0.08
CA MET A 46 -10.21 -1.40 1.25
C MET A 46 -10.33 -2.92 1.19
N VAL A 47 -11.52 -3.45 0.85
CA VAL A 47 -11.75 -4.89 0.73
C VAL A 47 -10.89 -5.48 -0.39
N LEU A 48 -10.86 -4.83 -1.55
CA LEU A 48 -10.05 -5.29 -2.68
C LEU A 48 -8.55 -5.29 -2.34
N ALA A 49 -8.05 -4.22 -1.75
CA ALA A 49 -6.65 -4.12 -1.31
C ALA A 49 -6.32 -5.19 -0.26
N THR A 50 -7.22 -5.45 0.70
CA THR A 50 -7.05 -6.52 1.69
C THR A 50 -6.90 -7.89 1.03
N ILE A 51 -7.76 -8.20 0.06
CA ILE A 51 -7.70 -9.47 -0.68
C ILE A 51 -6.36 -9.59 -1.41
N ILE A 52 -5.91 -8.53 -2.07
CA ILE A 52 -4.62 -8.51 -2.79
C ILE A 52 -3.46 -8.71 -1.82
N TYR A 53 -3.44 -8.00 -0.68
CA TYR A 53 -2.38 -8.15 0.33
C TYR A 53 -2.30 -9.56 0.91
N ILE A 54 -3.45 -10.17 1.23
CA ILE A 54 -3.49 -11.56 1.70
C ILE A 54 -2.99 -12.51 0.61
N ALA A 55 -3.41 -12.33 -0.64
CA ALA A 55 -2.98 -13.16 -1.76
C ALA A 55 -1.46 -13.08 -1.99
N VAL A 56 -0.90 -11.87 -1.94
CA VAL A 56 0.55 -11.65 -2.05
C VAL A 56 1.30 -12.28 -0.88
N ALA A 57 0.82 -12.11 0.35
CA ALA A 57 1.46 -12.69 1.54
C ALA A 57 1.49 -14.23 1.50
N ILE A 58 0.36 -14.85 1.14
CA ILE A 58 0.28 -16.32 0.98
C ILE A 58 1.24 -16.79 -0.12
N THR A 59 1.25 -16.10 -1.27
CA THR A 59 2.12 -16.45 -2.39
C THR A 59 3.60 -16.33 -2.01
N ALA A 60 3.99 -15.25 -1.34
CA ALA A 60 5.37 -15.01 -0.92
C ALA A 60 5.90 -16.11 -0.01
N VAL A 61 5.16 -16.46 1.05
CA VAL A 61 5.57 -17.49 2.03
C VAL A 61 5.50 -18.90 1.43
N SER A 62 4.68 -19.12 0.40
CA SER A 62 4.62 -20.39 -0.32
C SER A 62 5.84 -20.62 -1.22
N VAL A 63 6.46 -19.56 -1.74
CA VAL A 63 7.62 -19.62 -2.63
C VAL A 63 8.94 -19.57 -1.86
N VAL A 64 9.02 -18.73 -0.82
CA VAL A 64 10.24 -18.48 -0.05
C VAL A 64 9.94 -18.66 1.44
N PRO A 65 10.76 -19.40 2.20
CA PRO A 65 10.59 -19.52 3.66
C PRO A 65 10.56 -18.14 4.34
N TRP A 66 9.64 -17.96 5.29
CA TRP A 66 9.44 -16.67 5.96
C TRP A 66 10.69 -16.16 6.70
N GLN A 67 11.57 -17.06 7.14
CA GLN A 67 12.83 -16.70 7.78
C GLN A 67 13.78 -15.99 6.82
N GLU A 68 13.79 -16.40 5.55
CA GLU A 68 14.61 -15.75 4.52
C GLU A 68 14.00 -14.40 4.13
N LEU A 69 12.67 -14.36 3.95
CA LEU A 69 11.94 -13.11 3.66
C LEU A 69 12.13 -12.04 4.74
N ALA A 70 12.32 -12.43 5.99
CA ALA A 70 12.53 -11.51 7.10
C ALA A 70 13.92 -10.84 7.10
N ILE A 71 14.90 -11.39 6.37
CA ILE A 71 16.30 -10.93 6.40
C ILE A 71 16.68 -10.20 5.11
N VAL A 72 16.05 -10.55 3.99
CA VAL A 72 16.37 -9.94 2.69
C VAL A 72 15.80 -8.52 2.57
N PRO A 73 16.55 -7.56 2.00
CA PRO A 73 16.10 -6.17 1.84
C PRO A 73 14.97 -6.01 0.81
N GLY A 74 14.84 -6.94 -0.13
CA GLY A 74 13.80 -6.94 -1.17
C GLY A 74 13.01 -8.25 -1.21
N PRO A 75 12.10 -8.51 -0.25
CA PRO A 75 11.40 -9.79 -0.14
C PRO A 75 10.62 -10.18 -1.39
N ILE A 76 9.90 -9.22 -1.99
CA ILE A 76 9.11 -9.49 -3.20
C ILE A 76 10.02 -9.71 -4.42
N THR A 77 11.14 -8.99 -4.53
CA THR A 77 12.11 -9.22 -5.61
C THR A 77 12.71 -10.63 -5.53
N GLU A 78 12.99 -11.11 -4.32
CA GLU A 78 13.46 -12.48 -4.08
C GLU A 78 12.38 -13.52 -4.46
N VAL A 79 11.13 -13.28 -4.08
CA VAL A 79 10.00 -14.15 -4.48
C VAL A 79 9.88 -14.23 -5.99
N VAL A 80 9.97 -13.10 -6.70
CA VAL A 80 9.88 -13.05 -8.17
C VAL A 80 11.07 -13.76 -8.81
N ALA A 81 12.29 -13.57 -8.29
CA ALA A 81 13.48 -14.23 -8.80
C ALA A 81 13.38 -15.77 -8.73
N ARG A 82 12.73 -16.32 -7.69
CA ARG A 82 12.50 -17.77 -7.56
C ARG A 82 11.29 -18.27 -8.33
N ALA A 83 10.17 -17.54 -8.29
CA ALA A 83 8.91 -17.97 -8.92
C ALA A 83 8.89 -17.76 -10.45
N ALA A 84 9.56 -16.73 -10.95
CA ALA A 84 9.53 -16.30 -12.35
C ALA A 84 10.94 -15.91 -12.84
N PRO A 85 11.87 -16.88 -12.98
CA PRO A 85 13.27 -16.60 -13.35
C PRO A 85 13.44 -16.01 -14.76
N PHE A 86 12.39 -16.07 -15.60
CA PHE A 86 12.37 -15.45 -16.91
C PHE A 86 12.20 -13.92 -16.87
N ILE A 87 11.78 -13.36 -15.72
CA ILE A 87 11.66 -11.91 -15.54
C ILE A 87 13.01 -11.38 -15.03
N PRO A 88 13.67 -10.45 -15.75
CA PRO A 88 14.90 -9.85 -15.27
C PRO A 88 14.66 -9.12 -13.93
N PRO A 89 15.46 -9.37 -12.87
CA PRO A 89 15.28 -8.71 -11.56
C PRO A 89 15.34 -7.19 -11.63
N ILE A 90 16.15 -6.66 -12.56
CA ILE A 90 16.27 -5.22 -12.84
C ILE A 90 14.95 -4.64 -13.33
N LEU A 91 14.24 -5.35 -14.21
CA LEU A 91 12.95 -4.89 -14.74
C LEU A 91 11.90 -4.81 -13.64
N PHE A 92 11.80 -5.84 -12.80
CA PHE A 92 10.87 -5.85 -11.67
C PHE A 92 11.19 -4.75 -10.65
N THR A 93 12.47 -4.55 -10.35
CA THR A 93 12.94 -3.48 -9.44
C THR A 93 12.61 -2.10 -10.01
N ALA A 94 12.80 -1.87 -11.31
CA ALA A 94 12.47 -0.62 -11.97
C ALA A 94 10.95 -0.31 -11.89
N ILE A 95 10.10 -1.31 -12.14
CA ILE A 95 8.63 -1.16 -12.01
C ILE A 95 8.26 -0.81 -10.56
N THR A 96 8.86 -1.50 -9.58
CA THR A 96 8.60 -1.27 -8.16
C THR A 96 9.02 0.14 -7.73
N LEU A 97 10.21 0.59 -8.15
CA LEU A 97 10.68 1.94 -7.87
C LEU A 97 9.79 3.01 -8.50
N PHE A 98 9.34 2.79 -9.75
CA PHE A 98 8.44 3.72 -10.42
C PHE A 98 7.09 3.80 -9.71
N ALA A 99 6.54 2.67 -9.28
CA ALA A 99 5.29 2.62 -8.52
C ALA A 99 5.42 3.38 -7.18
N VAL A 100 6.49 3.14 -6.41
CA VAL A 100 6.73 3.81 -5.13
C VAL A 100 6.95 5.31 -5.32
N ALA A 101 7.70 5.71 -6.36
CA ALA A 101 7.92 7.11 -6.68
C ALA A 101 6.62 7.83 -7.04
N ASN A 102 5.75 7.19 -7.85
CA ASN A 102 4.44 7.72 -8.19
C ASN A 102 3.57 7.92 -6.94
N THR A 103 3.53 6.95 -6.02
CA THR A 103 2.81 7.11 -4.75
C THR A 103 3.35 8.28 -3.93
N GLY A 104 4.68 8.44 -3.85
CA GLY A 104 5.30 9.59 -3.19
C GLY A 104 4.90 10.93 -3.82
N LEU A 105 4.85 11.02 -5.15
CA LEU A 105 4.42 12.22 -5.88
C LEU A 105 2.97 12.58 -5.56
N VAL A 106 2.05 11.60 -5.55
CA VAL A 106 0.64 11.83 -5.19
C VAL A 106 0.54 12.39 -3.77
N ASN A 107 1.27 11.83 -2.81
CA ASN A 107 1.28 12.32 -1.43
C ASN A 107 1.76 13.78 -1.32
N PHE A 108 2.78 14.17 -2.10
CA PHE A 108 3.24 15.57 -2.14
C PHE A 108 2.20 16.53 -2.73
N VAL A 109 1.45 16.08 -3.75
CA VAL A 109 0.35 16.88 -4.33
C VAL A 109 -0.75 17.08 -3.30
N THR A 110 -1.13 16.03 -2.57
CA THR A 110 -2.13 16.12 -1.50
C THR A 110 -1.68 17.07 -0.38
N ALA A 111 -0.43 16.94 0.08
CA ALA A 111 0.14 17.82 1.10
C ALA A 111 0.11 19.31 0.67
N SER A 112 0.42 19.57 -0.61
CA SER A 112 0.39 20.94 -1.17
C SER A 112 -1.04 21.52 -1.19
N ARG A 113 -2.05 20.70 -1.54
CA ARG A 113 -3.47 21.09 -1.52
C ARG A 113 -3.93 21.43 -0.10
N LEU A 114 -3.57 20.62 0.89
CA LEU A 114 -3.91 20.85 2.30
C LEU A 114 -3.33 22.18 2.80
N LEU A 115 -2.04 22.44 2.55
CA LEU A 115 -1.39 23.69 2.94
C LEU A 115 -2.04 24.92 2.30
N TYR A 116 -2.40 24.83 1.01
CA TYR A 116 -3.11 25.92 0.32
C TYR A 116 -4.50 26.16 0.92
N GLY A 117 -5.25 25.10 1.24
CA GLY A 117 -6.55 25.19 1.90
C GLY A 117 -6.49 25.89 3.25
N MET A 118 -5.49 25.54 4.08
CA MET A 118 -5.25 26.19 5.38
C MET A 118 -4.93 27.68 5.23
N GLY A 119 -4.11 28.05 4.24
CA GLY A 119 -3.75 29.44 3.97
C GLY A 119 -4.88 30.33 3.43
N ARG A 120 -5.95 29.74 2.90
CA ARG A 120 -7.16 30.47 2.46
C ARG A 120 -8.20 30.67 3.56
N GLN A 121 -8.16 29.86 4.62
CA GLN A 121 -9.09 29.89 5.74
C GLN A 121 -8.59 30.71 6.94
N GLY A 122 -7.30 31.07 6.94
CA GLY A 122 -6.72 32.08 7.84
C GLY A 122 -6.77 33.47 7.22
#